data_AF-F5Y0K7-F1
#
_entry.id   AF-F5Y0K7-F1
#
_cell.length_a   1.000
_cell.length_b   1.000
_cell.length_c   1.000
_cell.angle_alpha   90.00
_cell.angle_beta   90.00
_cell.angle_gamma   90.00
#
_symmetry.space_group_name_H-M   'P 1'
#
loop_
_entity.id
_entity.type
_entity.pdbx_description
1 polymer ?
#
loop_
_entity_poly.entity_id
_entity_poly.type
_entity_poly.pdbx_seq_one_letter_code
_entity_poly.pdbx_strand_id
1 'polypeptide(L)'
;MRLLIWAVTVLVLLFGTLMVGLAAAAAGWLAGAGEQVAQSAQAAAQMPLPEWLAWIDPALVPALRGLMQWSAGMLAGSAPWLGPLLGLVPPVLWTAWVVAAALILMLAVGLHLLAGRWGRGGAGGPRGGFVAPR
;
A
#
# COMPACT_ATOMS: atom_id res chain seq x y z
N MET A 1 16.20 -22.44 -11.34
CA MET A 1 16.30 -20.96 -11.29
C MET A 1 15.09 -20.25 -11.91
N ARG A 2 14.65 -20.63 -13.12
CA ARG A 2 13.52 -19.96 -13.80
C ARG A 2 12.18 -20.03 -13.05
N LEU A 3 11.86 -21.17 -12.44
CA LEU A 3 10.66 -21.34 -11.59
C LEU A 3 10.70 -20.45 -10.35
N LEU A 4 11.88 -20.26 -9.74
CA LEU A 4 12.03 -19.45 -8.53
C LEU A 4 11.79 -17.95 -8.82
N ILE A 5 12.25 -17.45 -9.97
CA ILE A 5 11.98 -16.07 -10.40
C ILE A 5 10.47 -15.82 -10.49
N TRP A 6 9.75 -16.69 -11.22
CA TRP A 6 8.29 -16.57 -11.36
C TRP A 6 7.54 -16.76 -10.04
N ALA A 7 7.97 -17.69 -9.18
CA ALA A 7 7.36 -17.90 -7.88
C ALA A 7 7.47 -16.65 -6.99
N VAL A 8 8.65 -16.04 -6.92
CA VAL A 8 8.87 -14.79 -6.16
C VAL A 8 8.08 -13.64 -6.78
N THR A 9 8.06 -13.50 -8.11
CA THR A 9 7.28 -12.47 -8.80
C THR A 9 5.79 -12.58 -8.48
N VAL A 10 5.21 -13.78 -8.57
CA VAL A 10 3.79 -14.01 -8.25
C VAL A 10 3.51 -13.69 -6.78
N LEU A 11 4.38 -14.10 -5.86
CA LEU A 11 4.22 -13.80 -4.43
C LEU A 11 4.21 -12.29 -4.16
N VAL A 12 5.16 -11.55 -4.77
CA VAL A 12 5.24 -10.09 -4.64
C VAL A 12 3.99 -9.41 -5.22
N LEU A 13 3.52 -9.86 -6.39
CA LEU A 13 2.31 -9.33 -7.01
C LEU A 13 1.06 -9.61 -6.16
N LEU A 14 0.92 -10.82 -5.61
CA LEU A 14 -0.19 -11.15 -4.72
C LEU A 14 -0.17 -10.29 -3.46
N PHE A 15 1.00 -10.17 -2.82
CA PHE A 15 1.15 -9.37 -1.63
C PHE A 15 0.86 -7.88 -1.88
N GLY A 16 1.39 -7.32 -2.97
CA GLY A 16 1.11 -5.94 -3.35
C GLY A 16 -0.36 -5.70 -3.69
N THR A 17 -1.00 -6.65 -4.36
CA THR A 17 -2.45 -6.58 -4.67
C THR A 17 -3.29 -6.62 -3.38
N LEU A 18 -2.92 -7.46 -2.41
CA LEU A 18 -3.59 -7.53 -1.11
C LEU A 18 -3.48 -6.19 -0.36
N MET A 19 -2.28 -5.61 -0.30
CA MET A 19 -2.03 -4.32 0.35
C MET A 19 -2.82 -3.18 -0.31
N VAL A 20 -2.80 -3.10 -1.64
CA VAL A 20 -3.54 -2.10 -2.41
C VAL A 20 -5.05 -2.29 -2.23
N GLY A 21 -5.54 -3.53 -2.23
CA GLY A 21 -6.93 -3.85 -1.97
C GLY A 21 -7.38 -3.43 -0.58
N LEU A 22 -6.59 -3.72 0.46
CA LEU A 22 -6.84 -3.29 1.83
C LEU A 22 -6.88 -1.77 1.97
N ALA A 23 -5.90 -1.07 1.38
CA ALA A 23 -5.86 0.39 1.43
C ALA A 23 -7.01 1.04 0.65
N ALA A 24 -7.37 0.50 -0.52
CA ALA A 24 -8.53 0.97 -1.29
C ALA A 24 -9.85 0.70 -0.57
N ALA A 25 -10.01 -0.47 0.06
CA ALA A 25 -11.17 -0.81 0.87
C ALA A 25 -11.29 0.09 2.10
N ALA A 26 -10.17 0.36 2.78
CA ALA A 26 -10.13 1.30 3.89
C ALA A 26 -10.54 2.71 3.45
N ALA A 27 -10.01 3.20 2.32
CA ALA A 27 -10.39 4.50 1.76
C ALA A 27 -11.87 4.56 1.37
N GLY A 28 -12.40 3.51 0.74
CA GLY A 28 -13.81 3.41 0.38
C GLY A 28 -14.74 3.35 1.60
N TRP A 29 -14.35 2.59 2.63
CA TRP A 29 -15.06 2.58 3.92
C TRP A 29 -15.07 3.97 4.57
N LEU A 30 -13.92 4.65 4.58
CA LEU A 30 -13.79 6.01 5.14
C LEU A 30 -14.63 7.03 4.36
N ALA A 31 -14.68 6.90 3.03
CA ALA A 31 -15.52 7.75 2.18
C ALA A 31 -17.02 7.57 2.47
N GLY A 32 -17.46 6.33 2.71
CA GLY A 32 -18.84 6.02 3.07
C GLY A 32 -19.22 6.37 4.52
N ALA A 33 -18.24 6.33 5.44
CA ALA A 33 -18.45 6.62 6.85
C ALA A 33 -18.32 8.11 7.21
N GLY A 34 -18.04 9.00 6.26
CA GLY A 34 -17.66 10.41 6.52
C GLY A 34 -18.60 11.18 7.46
N GLU A 35 -19.93 11.08 7.25
CA GLU A 35 -20.91 11.74 8.15
C GLU A 35 -20.94 11.12 9.54
N GLN A 36 -20.83 9.79 9.64
CA GLN A 36 -20.83 9.06 10.90
C GLN A 36 -19.53 9.27 11.68
N VAL A 37 -18.40 9.46 11.00
CA VAL A 37 -17.12 9.85 11.58
C VAL A 37 -17.16 11.29 12.11
N ALA A 38 -17.75 12.22 11.37
CA ALA A 38 -17.95 13.58 11.85
C ALA A 38 -18.86 13.64 13.09
N GLN A 39 -19.96 12.89 13.09
CA GLN A 39 -20.88 12.79 14.25
C GLN A 39 -20.21 12.10 15.45
N SER A 40 -19.45 11.03 15.24
CA SER A 40 -18.73 10.36 16.33
C SER A 40 -17.59 11.19 16.89
N ALA A 41 -16.91 12.00 16.07
CA ALA A 41 -15.92 12.98 16.53
C ALA A 41 -16.57 14.07 17.40
N GLN A 42 -17.76 14.56 17.02
CA GLN A 42 -18.54 15.49 17.84
C GLN A 42 -19.02 14.84 19.15
N ALA A 43 -19.45 13.58 19.12
CA ALA A 43 -19.82 12.83 20.32
C ALA A 43 -18.61 12.61 21.25
N ALA A 44 -17.44 12.30 20.69
CA ALA A 44 -16.20 12.16 21.46
C ALA A 44 -15.75 13.49 22.09
N ALA A 45 -15.95 14.61 21.40
CA ALA A 45 -15.67 15.95 21.96
C ALA A 45 -16.61 16.33 23.11
N GLN A 46 -17.78 15.68 23.22
CA GLN A 46 -18.75 15.86 24.30
C GLN A 46 -18.55 14.85 25.44
N MET A 47 -17.70 13.83 25.28
CA MET A 47 -17.43 12.90 26.37
C MET A 47 -16.79 13.61 27.56
N PRO A 48 -17.25 13.34 28.79
CA PRO A 48 -16.59 13.85 29.98
C PRO A 48 -15.14 13.40 30.00
N LEU A 49 -14.24 14.32 30.36
CA LEU A 49 -12.81 14.02 30.44
C LEU A 49 -12.61 12.89 31.47
N PRO A 50 -11.98 11.78 31.08
CA PRO A 50 -11.84 10.64 31.96
C PRO A 50 -10.94 10.99 33.16
N GLU A 51 -11.22 10.39 34.32
CA GLU A 51 -10.54 10.74 35.59
C GLU A 51 -9.04 10.52 35.57
N TRP A 52 -8.59 9.59 34.71
CA TRP A 52 -7.18 9.41 34.47
C TRP A 52 -6.51 10.63 33.89
N LEU A 53 -7.20 11.70 33.42
CA LEU A 53 -6.62 12.99 33.01
C LEU A 53 -6.41 14.00 34.14
N ALA A 54 -6.74 13.67 35.40
CA ALA A 54 -6.64 14.59 36.54
C ALA A 54 -5.21 15.09 36.86
N TRP A 55 -4.19 14.50 36.24
CA TRP A 55 -2.77 14.87 36.29
C TRP A 55 -2.40 16.00 35.32
N ILE A 56 -3.28 16.35 34.38
CA ILE A 56 -3.09 17.50 33.49
C ILE A 56 -3.47 18.78 34.21
N ASP A 57 -2.64 19.81 34.09
CA ASP A 57 -2.89 21.13 34.66
C ASP A 57 -4.29 21.64 34.22
N PRO A 58 -5.18 22.01 35.18
CA PRO A 58 -6.51 22.51 34.86
C PRO A 58 -6.50 23.73 33.93
N ALA A 59 -5.42 24.52 33.91
CA ALA A 59 -5.26 25.66 33.01
C ALA A 59 -5.13 25.25 31.52
N LEU A 60 -4.69 24.01 31.24
CA LEU A 60 -4.54 23.48 29.87
C LEU A 60 -5.84 22.89 29.31
N VAL A 61 -6.80 22.54 30.17
CA VAL A 61 -8.10 21.97 29.77
C VAL A 61 -8.86 22.84 28.74
N PRO A 62 -9.04 24.16 28.95
CA PRO A 62 -9.71 25.00 27.95
C PRO A 62 -8.93 25.10 26.63
N ALA A 63 -7.60 25.10 26.68
CA ALA A 63 -6.76 25.10 25.47
C ALA A 63 -6.90 23.79 24.69
N LEU A 64 -6.92 22.65 25.37
CA LEU A 64 -7.13 21.34 24.78
C LEU A 64 -8.51 21.22 24.12
N ARG A 65 -9.55 21.72 24.81
CA ARG A 65 -10.92 21.75 24.31
C ARG A 65 -11.04 22.69 23.09
N GLY A 66 -10.37 23.85 23.13
CA GLY A 66 -10.29 24.77 22.00
C GLY A 66 -9.58 24.13 20.80
N LEU A 67 -8.50 23.38 21.01
CA LEU A 67 -7.79 22.65 19.96
C LEU A 67 -8.67 21.56 19.34
N MET A 68 -9.41 20.80 20.16
CA MET A 68 -10.38 19.80 19.70
C MET A 68 -11.53 20.42 18.90
N GLN A 69 -12.07 21.56 19.35
CA GLN A 69 -13.13 22.27 18.62
C GLN A 69 -12.60 22.84 17.30
N TRP A 70 -11.39 23.39 17.30
CA TRP A 70 -10.74 23.89 16.10
C TRP A 70 -10.47 22.76 15.09
N SER A 71 -9.96 21.62 15.55
CA SER A 71 -9.71 20.47 14.68
C SER A 71 -11.01 19.87 14.15
N ALA A 72 -12.05 19.75 14.97
CA ALA A 72 -13.37 19.32 14.54
C ALA A 72 -14.01 20.31 13.54
N GLY A 73 -13.83 21.62 13.74
CA GLY A 73 -14.28 22.66 12.82
C GLY A 73 -13.54 22.61 11.48
N MET A 74 -12.23 22.41 11.50
CA MET A 74 -11.41 22.15 10.31
C MET A 74 -11.89 20.91 9.56
N LEU A 75 -12.14 19.82 10.28
CA LEU A 75 -12.63 18.56 9.70
C LEU A 75 -14.04 18.73 9.11
N ALA A 76 -14.94 19.44 9.78
CA ALA A 76 -16.28 19.74 9.28
C ALA A 76 -16.24 20.66 8.04
N GLY A 77 -15.35 21.65 8.02
CA GLY A 77 -15.15 22.53 6.86
C GLY A 77 -14.53 21.83 5.66
N SER A 78 -13.73 20.78 5.88
CA SER A 78 -13.11 19.97 4.83
C SER A 78 -13.91 18.70 4.48
N ALA A 79 -14.91 18.32 5.28
CA ALA A 79 -15.81 17.19 5.05
C ALA A 79 -16.42 17.11 3.63
N PRO A 80 -16.94 18.20 3.02
CA PRO A 80 -17.52 18.12 1.68
C PRO A 80 -16.50 17.79 0.59
N TRP A 81 -15.21 18.06 0.82
CA TRP A 81 -14.12 17.75 -0.12
C TRP A 81 -13.49 16.38 0.15
N LEU A 82 -13.55 15.90 1.39
CA LEU A 82 -13.00 14.62 1.83
C LEU A 82 -13.66 13.44 1.12
N GLY A 83 -14.99 13.40 1.01
CA GLY A 83 -15.70 12.32 0.33
C GLY A 83 -15.26 12.11 -1.13
N PRO A 84 -15.30 13.16 -1.98
CA PRO A 84 -14.81 13.09 -3.36
C PRO A 84 -13.33 12.71 -3.47
N LEU A 85 -12.46 13.29 -2.63
CA LEU A 85 -11.02 13.00 -2.63
C LEU A 85 -10.73 11.55 -2.25
N LEU A 86 -11.39 11.04 -1.20
CA LEU A 86 -11.28 9.64 -0.79
C LEU A 86 -11.88 8.70 -1.83
N GLY A 87 -12.91 9.13 -2.58
CA GLY A 87 -13.45 8.39 -3.73
C GLY A 87 -12.46 8.24 -4.89
N LEU A 88 -11.50 9.16 -5.03
CA LEU A 88 -10.43 9.07 -6.02
C LEU A 88 -9.24 8.21 -5.56
N VAL A 89 -9.12 7.94 -4.26
CA VAL A 89 -8.02 7.13 -3.73
C VAL A 89 -8.03 5.72 -4.33
N PRO A 90 -9.15 4.96 -4.34
CA PRO A 90 -9.18 3.64 -4.96
C PRO A 90 -8.72 3.61 -6.43
N PRO A 91 -9.29 4.40 -7.37
CA PRO A 91 -8.85 4.35 -8.77
C PRO A 91 -7.39 4.82 -8.96
N VAL A 92 -6.93 5.82 -8.20
CA VAL A 92 -5.53 6.27 -8.24
C VAL A 92 -4.58 5.18 -7.73
N LEU A 93 -4.94 4.50 -6.65
CA LEU A 93 -4.12 3.44 -6.08
C LEU A 93 -4.04 2.22 -7.00
N TRP A 94 -5.16 1.83 -7.62
CA TRP A 94 -5.18 0.75 -8.61
C TRP A 94 -4.38 1.08 -9.86
N THR A 95 -4.49 2.30 -10.39
CA THR A 95 -3.72 2.73 -11.56
C THR A 95 -2.22 2.74 -11.27
N ALA A 96 -1.80 3.30 -10.13
CA ALA A 96 -0.41 3.26 -9.68
C ALA A 96 0.10 1.81 -9.50
N TRP A 97 -0.74 0.93 -8.92
CA TRP A 97 -0.41 -0.48 -8.75
C TRP A 97 -0.23 -1.23 -10.07
N VAL A 98 -1.13 -1.01 -11.05
CA VAL A 98 -1.01 -1.63 -12.39
C VAL A 98 0.32 -1.25 -13.05
N VAL A 99 0.73 0.02 -12.93
CA VAL A 99 2.03 0.48 -13.44
C VAL A 99 3.18 -0.23 -12.73
N ALA A 100 3.15 -0.31 -11.39
CA ALA A 100 4.17 -1.02 -10.62
C ALA A 100 4.24 -2.51 -10.97
N ALA A 101 3.09 -3.18 -11.09
CA ALA A 101 2.99 -4.58 -11.47
C ALA A 101 3.55 -4.84 -12.88
N ALA A 102 3.27 -3.95 -13.83
CA ALA A 102 3.83 -4.03 -15.19
C ALA A 102 5.36 -3.92 -15.19
N LEU A 103 5.93 -3.00 -14.40
CA LEU A 103 7.38 -2.86 -14.24
C LEU A 103 8.01 -4.11 -13.63
N ILE A 104 7.40 -4.67 -12.59
CA ILE A 104 7.85 -5.92 -11.95
C ILE A 104 7.83 -7.08 -12.96
N LEU A 105 6.79 -7.19 -13.77
CA LEU A 105 6.68 -8.22 -14.82
C LEU A 105 7.75 -8.03 -15.91
N MET A 106 7.98 -6.80 -16.38
CA MET A 106 9.05 -6.50 -17.33
C MET A 106 10.43 -6.91 -16.77
N LEU A 107 10.69 -6.62 -15.50
CA LEU A 107 11.92 -7.01 -14.83
C LEU A 107 12.06 -8.54 -14.75
N ALA A 108 10.99 -9.24 -14.39
CA ALA A 108 10.96 -10.70 -14.31
C ALA A 108 11.25 -11.37 -15.67
N VAL A 109 10.65 -10.85 -16.75
CA VAL A 109 10.91 -11.30 -18.12
C VAL A 109 12.38 -11.03 -18.50
N GLY A 110 12.89 -9.84 -18.21
CA GLY A 110 14.30 -9.48 -18.44
C GLY A 110 15.27 -10.45 -17.76
N LEU A 111 15.07 -10.71 -16.46
CA LEU A 111 15.86 -11.68 -15.69
C LEU A 111 15.73 -13.10 -16.26
N HIS A 112 14.53 -13.50 -16.66
CA HIS A 112 14.29 -14.82 -17.24
C HIS A 112 15.08 -15.02 -18.54
N LEU A 113 15.08 -14.02 -19.43
CA LEU A 113 15.82 -14.05 -20.68
C LEU A 113 17.34 -14.07 -20.42
N LEU A 114 17.83 -13.26 -19.48
CA LEU A 114 19.26 -13.22 -19.14
C LEU A 114 19.76 -14.56 -18.58
N ALA A 115 19.00 -15.15 -17.65
CA ALA A 115 19.27 -16.48 -17.09
C ALA A 115 19.21 -17.59 -18.17
N GLY A 116 18.43 -17.38 -19.24
CA GLY A 116 18.35 -18.30 -20.38
C GLY A 116 19.51 -18.23 -21.37
N ARG A 117 20.28 -17.14 -21.37
CA ARG A 117 21.45 -16.94 -22.25
C ARG A 117 22.71 -17.60 -21.68
N TRP A 118 22.92 -17.55 -20.36
CA TRP A 118 24.09 -18.15 -19.72
C TRP A 118 24.07 -19.69 -19.67
N GLY A 119 22.88 -20.32 -19.62
CA GLY A 119 22.77 -21.77 -19.64
C GLY A 119 23.12 -22.46 -20.97
N ARG A 120 23.21 -21.71 -22.08
CA ARG A 120 23.55 -22.25 -23.42
C ARG A 120 25.02 -22.05 -23.81
N GLY A 121 25.76 -21.16 -23.16
CA GLY A 121 27.15 -20.85 -23.49
C GLY A 121 28.21 -21.80 -22.89
N GLY A 122 27.86 -22.59 -21.87
CA GLY A 122 28.80 -23.46 -21.15
C GLY A 122 28.86 -24.92 -21.61
N ALA A 123 28.04 -25.33 -22.58
CA ALA A 123 27.96 -26.73 -23.04
C ALA A 123 28.78 -26.99 -24.33
N GLY A 124 29.71 -26.11 -24.67
CA GLY A 124 30.72 -26.32 -25.72
C GLY A 124 31.91 -27.10 -25.19
N GLY A 125 31.68 -28.29 -24.64
CA GLY A 125 32.77 -29.23 -24.39
C GLY A 125 33.34 -29.74 -25.72
N PRO A 126 34.67 -29.84 -25.90
CA PRO A 126 35.27 -30.36 -27.12
C PRO A 126 34.91 -31.84 -27.26
N ARG A 127 33.84 -32.13 -28.00
CA ARG A 127 33.51 -33.47 -28.48
C ARG A 127 34.28 -33.73 -29.77
N GLY A 128 35.13 -34.74 -29.74
CA GLY A 128 35.44 -35.54 -30.92
C GLY A 128 36.86 -35.38 -31.45
N GLY A 129 37.78 -36.14 -30.85
CA GLY A 129 39.07 -36.46 -31.46
C GLY A 129 39.42 -37.92 -31.19
N PHE A 130 38.53 -38.86 -31.54
CA PHE A 130 38.86 -40.29 -31.51
C PHE A 130 39.64 -40.62 -32.79
N VAL A 131 40.97 -40.66 -32.68
CA VAL A 131 41.87 -41.11 -33.75
C VAL A 131 41.96 -42.63 -33.69
N ALA A 132 41.49 -43.30 -34.74
CA ALA A 132 41.67 -44.74 -34.90
C ALA A 132 43.11 -45.07 -35.38
N PRO A 133 43.74 -46.14 -34.87
CA PRO A 133 45.05 -46.57 -35.35
C PRO A 133 44.94 -47.32 -36.68
N ARG A 134 45.86 -47.04 -37.60
CA ARG A 134 46.20 -47.91 -38.74
C ARG A 134 47.64 -48.35 -38.58
#